data_AF-A0AA42X5J0-F1
#
_entry.id   AF-A0AA42X5J0-F1
#
_cell.length_a   1.000
_cell.length_b   1.000
_cell.length_c   1.000
_cell.angle_alpha   90.00
_cell.angle_beta   90.00
_cell.angle_gamma   90.00
#
_symmetry.space_group_name_H-M   'P 1'
#
loop_
_entity.id
_entity.type
_entity.pdbx_description
1 polymer ?
#
loop_
_entity_poly.entity_id
_entity_poly.type
_entity_poly.pdbx_seq_one_letter_code
_entity_poly.pdbx_strand_id
1 'polypeptide(L)'
;MLNPKDINLGAVVQFELYAEAVLGATRTNAKVEGILDYRDASRYMNPETMHPAVYPSLPAGTPNDFRQYRYLKVTLQDGQVQAIGLPWIRETTYREIQVADLQFRVLSVSPDDRARIEQLLAANGFTAVDVIEVS
;
A
#
# COMPACT_ATOMS: atom_id res chain seq x y z
N MET A 1 5.06 0.89 -18.06
CA MET A 1 3.81 0.90 -17.26
C MET A 1 3.71 -0.42 -16.53
N LEU A 2 3.29 -0.42 -15.26
CA LEU A 2 3.16 -1.66 -14.49
C LEU A 2 2.19 -2.62 -15.18
N ASN A 3 2.66 -3.83 -15.47
CA ASN A 3 1.87 -4.83 -16.19
C ASN A 3 1.01 -5.64 -15.22
N PRO A 4 -0.32 -5.76 -15.46
CA PRO A 4 -1.21 -6.57 -14.63
C PRO A 4 -0.73 -8.00 -14.36
N LYS A 5 0.02 -8.61 -15.28
CA LYS A 5 0.49 -10.00 -15.15
C LYS A 5 1.61 -10.18 -14.14
N ASP A 6 2.31 -9.10 -13.81
CA ASP A 6 3.46 -9.11 -12.90
C ASP A 6 3.03 -8.80 -11.45
N ILE A 7 1.71 -8.70 -11.20
CA ILE A 7 1.13 -8.36 -9.91
C ILE A 7 0.58 -9.62 -9.25
N ASN A 8 1.15 -9.98 -8.09
CA ASN A 8 0.67 -11.09 -7.28
C ASN A 8 -0.51 -10.67 -6.39
N LEU A 9 -1.63 -11.37 -6.50
CA LEU A 9 -2.78 -11.16 -5.62
C LEU A 9 -2.46 -11.62 -4.19
N GLY A 10 -2.90 -10.85 -3.20
CA GLY A 10 -2.64 -11.09 -1.78
C GLY A 10 -1.26 -10.62 -1.31
N ALA A 11 -0.35 -10.25 -2.22
CA ALA A 11 0.94 -9.69 -1.86
C ALA A 11 0.78 -8.32 -1.18
N VAL A 12 1.69 -8.02 -0.26
CA VAL A 12 1.81 -6.67 0.31
C VAL A 12 2.83 -5.91 -0.53
N VAL A 13 2.50 -4.69 -0.92
CA VAL A 13 3.30 -3.90 -1.86
C VAL A 13 3.55 -2.50 -1.33
N GLN A 14 4.60 -1.89 -1.85
CA GLN A 14 4.87 -0.47 -1.72
C GLN A 14 5.18 0.12 -3.09
N PHE A 15 4.66 1.32 -3.34
CA PHE A 15 4.88 2.06 -4.57
C PHE A 15 4.57 3.55 -4.42
N GLU A 16 5.13 4.33 -5.34
CA GLU A 16 4.88 5.77 -5.49
C GLU A 16 3.97 6.05 -6.68
N LEU A 17 3.37 7.24 -6.70
CA LEU A 17 2.47 7.68 -7.75
C LEU A 17 3.11 8.81 -8.57
N TYR A 18 2.74 8.94 -9.84
CA TYR A 18 3.26 10.05 -10.66
C TYR A 18 2.78 11.42 -10.15
N ALA A 19 1.50 11.53 -9.80
CA ALA A 19 0.84 12.75 -9.34
C ALA A 19 0.68 12.80 -7.81
N GLU A 20 1.76 12.69 -7.04
CA GLU A 20 1.68 12.65 -5.56
C GLU A 20 0.99 13.87 -4.95
N ALA A 21 1.17 15.05 -5.55
CA ALA A 21 0.50 16.28 -5.11
C ALA A 21 -1.04 16.21 -5.18
N VAL A 22 -1.58 15.33 -6.03
CA VAL A 22 -3.03 15.13 -6.24
C VAL A 22 -3.53 13.88 -5.53
N LEU A 23 -2.74 12.79 -5.55
CA LEU A 23 -3.12 11.46 -5.09
C LEU A 23 -2.66 11.13 -3.65
N GLY A 24 -1.89 12.05 -3.05
CA GLY A 24 -1.25 11.87 -1.76
C GLY A 24 0.06 11.08 -1.84
N ALA A 25 0.61 10.79 -0.66
CA ALA A 25 1.93 10.20 -0.49
C ALA A 25 2.03 8.72 -0.95
N THR A 26 3.26 8.21 -0.98
CA THR A 26 3.61 6.80 -1.22
C THR A 26 2.67 5.82 -0.50
N ARG A 27 2.25 4.76 -1.20
CA ARG A 27 1.49 3.68 -0.57
C ARG A 27 2.47 2.69 0.05
N THR A 28 2.41 2.54 1.36
CA THR A 28 3.23 1.59 2.14
C THR A 28 2.34 0.48 2.69
N ASN A 29 2.85 -0.74 2.71
CA ASN A 29 2.17 -1.92 3.26
C ASN A 29 0.74 -2.09 2.73
N ALA A 30 0.53 -1.83 1.44
CA ALA A 30 -0.76 -1.97 0.80
C ALA A 30 -0.95 -3.41 0.32
N LYS A 31 -2.00 -4.10 0.76
CA LYS A 31 -2.29 -5.46 0.30
C LYS A 31 -3.04 -5.42 -1.03
N VAL A 32 -2.57 -6.19 -2.01
CA VAL A 32 -3.23 -6.32 -3.31
C VAL A 32 -4.45 -7.23 -3.21
N GLU A 33 -5.64 -6.68 -3.45
CA GLU A 33 -6.91 -7.42 -3.42
C GLU A 33 -7.36 -7.87 -4.81
N GLY A 34 -6.96 -7.15 -5.86
CA GLY A 34 -7.44 -7.45 -7.20
C GLY A 34 -7.02 -6.43 -8.25
N ILE A 35 -7.28 -6.79 -9.51
CA ILE A 35 -7.14 -5.91 -10.66
C ILE A 35 -8.53 -5.70 -11.25
N LEU A 36 -8.93 -4.44 -11.35
CA LEU A 36 -10.26 -4.02 -11.76
C LEU A 36 -10.24 -3.35 -13.14
N ASP A 37 -11.39 -3.33 -13.79
CA ASP A 37 -11.66 -2.39 -14.87
C ASP A 37 -12.16 -1.05 -14.31
N TYR A 38 -12.38 -0.07 -15.20
CA TYR A 38 -12.85 1.24 -14.78
C TYR A 38 -14.22 1.22 -14.09
N ARG A 39 -15.13 0.31 -14.47
CA ARG A 39 -16.50 0.26 -13.94
C ARG A 39 -16.48 -0.18 -12.48
N ASP A 40 -15.68 -1.18 -12.17
CA ASP A 40 -15.52 -1.66 -10.80
C ASP A 40 -14.64 -0.73 -9.97
N ALA A 41 -13.60 -0.12 -10.56
CA ALA A 41 -12.77 0.88 -9.89
C ALA A 41 -13.57 2.12 -9.49
N SER A 42 -14.56 2.54 -10.29
CA SER A 42 -15.46 3.66 -9.99
C SER A 42 -16.29 3.50 -8.71
N ARG A 43 -16.34 2.31 -8.12
CA ARG A 43 -16.98 2.07 -6.81
C ARG A 43 -16.13 2.53 -5.63
N TYR A 44 -14.82 2.68 -5.84
CA TYR A 44 -13.84 3.00 -4.79
C TYR A 44 -13.19 4.38 -4.98
N MET A 45 -13.29 4.94 -6.19
CA MET A 45 -12.74 6.24 -6.54
C MET A 45 -13.55 6.84 -7.70
N ASN A 46 -13.30 8.10 -8.07
CA ASN A 46 -13.88 8.69 -9.29
C ASN A 46 -12.77 8.94 -10.33
N PRO A 47 -12.50 7.97 -11.24
CA PRO A 47 -11.43 8.12 -12.22
C PRO A 47 -11.66 9.28 -13.19
N GLU A 48 -12.92 9.58 -13.52
CA GLU A 48 -13.28 10.66 -14.44
C GLU A 48 -12.88 12.03 -13.90
N THR A 49 -13.11 12.27 -12.61
CA THR A 49 -12.72 13.53 -11.97
C THR A 49 -11.22 13.62 -11.73
N MET A 50 -10.56 12.50 -11.43
CA MET A 50 -9.15 12.49 -11.07
C MET A 50 -8.21 12.49 -12.28
N HIS A 51 -8.60 11.82 -13.37
CA HIS A 51 -7.76 11.63 -14.56
C HIS A 51 -7.22 12.94 -15.16
N PRO A 52 -7.99 14.04 -15.31
CA PRO A 52 -7.47 15.29 -15.86
C PRO A 52 -6.31 15.90 -15.07
N ALA A 53 -6.31 15.71 -13.74
CA ALA A 53 -5.26 16.22 -12.86
C ALA A 53 -4.01 15.31 -12.85
N VAL A 54 -4.18 14.01 -13.12
CA VAL A 54 -3.10 13.02 -13.07
C VAL A 54 -2.40 12.86 -14.42
N TYR A 55 -3.16 12.81 -15.52
CA TYR A 55 -2.67 12.52 -16.87
C TYR A 55 -1.43 13.34 -17.29
N PRO A 56 -1.32 14.65 -17.00
CA PRO A 56 -0.15 15.44 -17.42
C PRO A 56 1.18 15.00 -16.81
N SER A 57 1.15 14.26 -15.69
CA SER A 57 2.35 13.73 -15.03
C SER A 57 2.74 12.33 -15.48
N LEU A 58 1.91 11.69 -16.32
CA LEU A 58 2.13 10.32 -16.77
C LEU A 58 3.16 10.25 -17.90
N PRO A 59 3.90 9.14 -18.02
CA PRO A 59 4.84 8.95 -19.11
C PRO A 59 4.18 9.02 -20.49
N ALA A 60 4.96 9.46 -21.49
CA ALA A 60 4.54 9.45 -22.88
C ALA A 60 4.11 8.04 -23.33
N GLY A 61 3.08 7.96 -24.18
CA GLY A 61 2.50 6.70 -24.63
C GLY A 61 1.39 6.14 -23.73
N THR A 62 1.12 6.77 -22.58
CA THR A 62 -0.06 6.44 -21.76
C THR A 62 -1.33 6.89 -22.50
N PRO A 63 -2.34 6.01 -22.69
CA PRO A 63 -3.59 6.38 -23.35
C PRO A 63 -4.30 7.52 -22.61
N ASN A 64 -4.80 8.55 -23.29
CA ASN A 64 -5.57 9.62 -22.64
C ASN A 64 -7.05 9.26 -22.44
N ASP A 65 -7.30 8.07 -21.90
CA ASP A 65 -8.65 7.58 -21.64
C ASP A 65 -8.61 6.66 -20.42
N PHE A 66 -9.12 7.15 -19.29
CA PHE A 66 -9.17 6.41 -18.04
C PHE A 66 -9.97 5.09 -18.16
N ARG A 67 -10.91 5.00 -19.10
CA ARG A 67 -11.75 3.81 -19.31
C ARG A 67 -10.97 2.63 -19.86
N GLN A 68 -9.80 2.89 -20.47
CA GLN A 68 -8.92 1.87 -21.01
C GLN A 68 -7.94 1.31 -19.98
N TYR A 69 -7.91 1.88 -18.78
CA TYR A 69 -6.96 1.47 -17.75
C TYR A 69 -7.43 0.23 -17.00
N ARG A 70 -6.44 -0.50 -16.50
CA ARG A 70 -6.63 -1.41 -15.37
C ARG A 70 -6.31 -0.68 -14.08
N TYR A 71 -6.99 -1.06 -13.02
CA TYR A 71 -6.86 -0.45 -11.70
C TYR A 71 -6.44 -1.49 -10.68
N LEU A 72 -5.45 -1.18 -9.87
CA LEU A 72 -5.05 -1.98 -8.73
C LEU A 72 -5.99 -1.66 -7.57
N LYS A 73 -6.71 -2.67 -7.07
CA LYS A 73 -7.45 -2.59 -5.82
C LYS A 73 -6.51 -2.99 -4.69
N VAL A 74 -6.33 -2.10 -3.72
CA VAL A 74 -5.52 -2.34 -2.53
C VAL A 74 -6.28 -2.05 -1.25
N THR A 75 -5.92 -2.78 -0.20
CA THR A 75 -6.30 -2.46 1.18
C THR A 75 -5.08 -1.86 1.88
N LEU A 76 -5.23 -0.67 2.44
CA LEU A 76 -4.19 0.02 3.20
C LEU A 76 -4.11 -0.50 4.65
N GLN A 77 -3.07 -0.09 5.39
CA GLN A 77 -2.87 -0.53 6.78
C GLN A 77 -4.01 -0.14 7.73
N ASP A 78 -4.68 0.97 7.46
CA ASP A 78 -5.85 1.44 8.21
C ASP A 78 -7.15 0.67 7.85
N GLY A 79 -7.05 -0.34 6.98
CA GLY A 79 -8.19 -1.12 6.47
C GLY A 79 -8.96 -0.42 5.35
N GLN A 80 -8.56 0.79 4.93
CA GLN A 80 -9.22 1.49 3.85
C GLN A 80 -8.93 0.81 2.52
N VAL A 81 -9.99 0.54 1.76
CA VAL A 81 -9.88 0.00 0.40
C VAL A 81 -9.82 1.16 -0.60
N GLN A 82 -8.85 1.12 -1.51
CA GLN A 82 -8.69 2.10 -2.59
C GLN A 82 -8.46 1.40 -3.93
N ALA A 83 -8.86 2.04 -5.02
CA ALA A 83 -8.48 1.66 -6.38
C ALA A 83 -7.53 2.71 -6.96
N ILE A 84 -6.51 2.27 -7.70
CA ILE A 84 -5.44 3.12 -8.24
C ILE A 84 -5.17 2.68 -9.69
N GLY A 85 -5.18 3.62 -10.65
CA GLY A 85 -4.87 3.29 -12.04
C GLY A 85 -3.45 2.76 -12.19
N LEU A 86 -3.24 1.63 -12.86
CA LEU A 86 -1.90 1.07 -13.08
C LEU A 86 -0.95 2.05 -13.79
N PRO A 87 -1.40 2.86 -14.79
CA PRO A 87 -0.52 3.86 -15.38
C PRO A 87 -0.09 4.97 -14.42
N TRP A 88 -0.81 5.15 -13.30
CA TRP A 88 -0.52 6.20 -12.32
C TRP A 88 0.58 5.79 -11.34
N ILE A 89 0.91 4.50 -11.28
CA ILE A 89 1.96 3.94 -10.43
C ILE A 89 3.30 4.10 -11.13
N ARG A 90 4.30 4.61 -10.39
CA ARG A 90 5.70 4.61 -10.84
C ARG A 90 6.23 3.19 -10.78
N GLU A 91 6.29 2.54 -11.94
CA GLU A 91 6.69 1.12 -12.07
C GLU A 91 8.03 0.82 -11.39
N THR A 92 9.01 1.72 -11.49
CA THR A 92 10.35 1.55 -10.89
C THR A 92 10.35 1.54 -9.37
N THR A 93 9.27 1.98 -8.72
CA THR A 93 9.17 2.02 -7.25
C THR A 93 8.28 0.91 -6.70
N TYR A 94 7.57 0.19 -7.58
CA TYR A 94 6.73 -0.95 -7.21
C TYR A 94 7.60 -2.10 -6.72
N ARG A 95 7.37 -2.50 -5.47
CA ARG A 95 8.03 -3.65 -4.85
C ARG A 95 7.06 -4.39 -3.96
N GLU A 96 7.15 -5.71 -3.99
CA GLU A 96 6.52 -6.57 -3.00
C GLU A 96 7.33 -6.52 -1.71
N ILE A 97 6.65 -6.28 -0.59
CA ILE A 97 7.21 -6.32 0.74
C ILE A 97 6.80 -7.65 1.37
N GLN A 98 7.77 -8.41 1.83
CA GLN A 98 7.51 -9.51 2.74
C GLN A 98 7.26 -8.94 4.13
N VAL A 99 6.00 -8.71 4.46
CA VAL A 99 5.59 -8.40 5.83
C VAL A 99 5.46 -9.73 6.56
N ALA A 100 6.35 -9.98 7.52
CA ALA A 100 6.30 -11.14 8.38
C ALA A 100 6.03 -10.68 9.81
N ASP A 101 4.97 -11.20 10.41
CA ASP A 101 4.70 -10.97 11.83
C ASP A 101 5.68 -11.81 12.64
N LEU A 102 6.53 -11.14 13.42
CA LEU A 102 7.48 -11.78 14.31
C LEU A 102 6.94 -11.76 15.74
N GLN A 103 6.53 -12.93 16.24
CA GLN A 103 6.20 -13.11 17.65
C GLN A 103 7.41 -13.72 18.38
N PHE A 104 7.84 -13.08 19.45
CA PHE A 104 8.82 -13.63 20.39
C PHE A 104 8.26 -13.60 21.81
N ARG A 105 8.49 -14.68 22.56
CA ARG A 105 8.05 -14.80 23.95
C ARG A 105 9.24 -14.57 24.85
N VAL A 106 9.14 -13.58 25.73
CA VAL A 106 10.10 -13.34 26.80
C VAL A 106 9.52 -13.91 28.09
N LEU A 107 10.27 -14.79 28.77
CA LEU A 107 9.83 -15.42 30.03
C LEU A 107 10.39 -14.64 31.21
N SER A 108 9.68 -14.71 32.35
CA SER A 108 10.13 -14.14 33.64
C SER A 108 10.44 -12.64 33.60
N VAL A 109 9.60 -11.87 32.91
CA VAL A 109 9.69 -10.41 32.81
C VAL A 109 9.03 -9.72 34.01
N SER A 110 9.71 -8.72 34.57
CA SER A 110 9.12 -7.78 35.53
C SER A 110 8.41 -6.62 34.80
N PRO A 111 7.58 -5.82 35.48
CA PRO A 111 6.99 -4.61 34.91
C PRO A 111 8.03 -3.62 34.36
N ASP A 112 9.20 -3.52 35.01
CA ASP A 112 10.30 -2.65 34.57
C ASP A 112 10.96 -3.19 33.29
N ASP A 113 11.10 -4.51 33.15
CA ASP A 113 11.62 -5.14 31.94
C ASP A 113 10.69 -4.94 30.76
N ARG A 114 9.37 -4.97 30.98
CA ARG A 114 8.38 -4.66 29.94
C ARG A 114 8.59 -3.25 29.38
N ALA A 115 8.63 -2.24 30.24
CA ALA A 115 8.83 -0.85 29.81
C ALA A 115 10.16 -0.67 29.06
N ARG A 116 11.20 -1.38 29.50
CA ARG A 116 12.51 -1.38 28.84
C ARG A 116 12.46 -2.02 27.45
N ILE A 117 11.75 -3.14 27.29
CA ILE A 117 11.58 -3.82 25.99
C ILE A 117 10.80 -2.94 25.02
N GLU A 118 9.71 -2.31 25.48
CA GLU A 118 8.91 -1.39 24.65
C GLU A 118 9.75 -0.21 24.17
N GLN A 119 10.55 0.40 25.05
CA GLN A 119 11.47 1.48 24.67
C GLN A 119 12.53 1.03 23.67
N LEU A 120 13.09 -0.18 23.83
CA LEU A 120 14.07 -0.72 22.89
C LEU A 120 13.45 -0.95 21.51
N LEU A 121 12.24 -1.51 21.43
CA LEU A 121 11.55 -1.75 20.16
C LEU A 121 11.21 -0.42 19.47
N ALA A 122 10.68 0.55 20.22
CA ALA A 122 10.37 1.87 19.69
C ALA A 122 11.64 2.61 19.23
N ALA A 123 12.73 2.55 19.99
CA ALA A 123 14.01 3.15 19.62
C ALA A 123 14.63 2.55 18.35
N ASN A 124 14.29 1.29 18.04
CA ASN A 124 14.71 0.61 16.81
C ASN A 124 13.68 0.71 15.67
N GLY A 125 12.64 1.54 15.81
CA GLY A 125 11.69 1.84 14.73
C GLY A 125 10.55 0.84 14.55
N PHE A 126 10.38 -0.13 15.47
CA PHE A 126 9.22 -1.01 15.45
C PHE A 126 7.99 -0.28 15.98
N THR A 127 6.92 -0.27 15.19
CA THR A 127 5.62 0.34 15.54
C THR A 127 4.55 -0.76 15.57
N ALA A 128 3.60 -0.66 16.51
CA ALA A 128 2.57 -1.68 16.80
C ALA A 128 3.08 -2.97 17.47
N VAL A 129 3.75 -2.85 18.61
CA VAL A 129 4.05 -4.00 19.48
C VAL A 129 2.78 -4.35 20.26
N ASP A 130 2.10 -5.43 19.88
CA ASP A 130 1.03 -6.01 20.69
C ASP A 130 1.65 -6.91 21.75
N VAL A 131 1.61 -6.48 23.01
CA VAL A 131 2.17 -7.24 24.14
C VAL A 131 1.03 -8.05 24.76
N ILE A 132 0.99 -9.34 24.41
CA ILE A 132 0.01 -10.27 24.98
C ILE A 132 0.61 -10.88 26.24
N GLU A 133 0.04 -10.55 27.41
CA GLU A 133 0.37 -11.22 28.66
C GLU A 133 -0.21 -12.65 28.63
N VAL A 134 0.67 -13.64 28.63
CA VAL A 134 0.28 -15.05 28.74
C VAL A 134 0.49 -15.47 30.19
N SER A 135 -0.61 -15.57 30.94
CA SER A 135 -0.66 -16.06 32.32
C SER A 135 -0.54 -17.58 32.42
#